data_AF-A0A521GER3-F1
#
_entry.id   AF-A0A521GER3-F1
#
_cell.length_a   1.000
_cell.length_b   1.000
_cell.length_c   1.000
_cell.angle_alpha   90.00
_cell.angle_beta   90.00
_cell.angle_gamma   90.00
#
_symmetry.space_group_name_H-M   'P 1'
#
loop_
_entity.id
_entity.type
_entity.pdbx_description
1 polymer ?
#
loop_
_entity_poly.entity_id
_entity_poly.type
_entity_poly.pdbx_seq_one_letter_code
_entity_poly.pdbx_strand_id
1 'polypeptide(L)'
;MNKYTLFRQLIVGVLWLGMGASCQKDPPKPISCNDGSCCNSDSYQYDYIEYIRDMPVNINYGGEVLTFSKDVPTIWQAKSPVAQICKLSLSKVQNLRQLDKGVYTRNSYQYKVSGKLFNNASWQTITFIPSMSIYIDKIEENR
;
A
#
# COMPACT_ATOMS: atom_id res chain seq x y z
N MET A 1 -63.68 16.17 33.66
CA MET A 1 -62.40 16.20 32.93
C MET A 1 -61.36 15.40 33.70
N ASN A 2 -60.77 14.40 33.03
CA ASN A 2 -60.06 13.24 33.58
C ASN A 2 -58.58 13.55 33.88
N LYS A 3 -58.11 13.26 35.10
CA LYS A 3 -56.73 13.51 35.56
C LYS A 3 -55.70 12.45 35.10
N TYR A 4 -56.13 11.40 34.40
CA TYR A 4 -55.29 10.23 34.07
C TYR A 4 -54.63 10.28 32.69
N THR A 5 -54.92 11.29 31.86
CA THR A 5 -54.48 11.31 30.46
C THR A 5 -53.12 12.00 30.24
N LEU A 6 -52.68 12.85 31.18
CA LEU A 6 -51.46 13.65 31.05
C LEU A 6 -50.16 12.86 31.33
N PHE A 7 -50.22 11.80 32.15
CA PHE A 7 -49.04 11.03 32.52
C PHE A 7 -48.56 10.06 31.42
N ARG A 8 -49.45 9.67 30.49
CA ARG A 8 -49.13 8.72 29.42
C ARG A 8 -48.30 9.33 28.29
N GLN A 9 -48.33 10.65 28.09
CA GLN A 9 -47.57 11.30 27.01
C GLN A 9 -46.12 11.63 27.40
N LEU A 10 -45.80 11.72 28.69
CA LEU A 10 -44.43 11.98 29.15
C LEU A 10 -43.51 10.76 29.04
N ILE A 11 -44.06 9.55 29.09
CA ILE A 11 -43.25 8.31 29.03
C ILE A 11 -42.78 8.01 27.59
N VAL A 12 -43.52 8.46 26.57
CA VAL A 12 -43.18 8.21 25.16
C VAL A 12 -42.08 9.16 24.65
N GLY A 13 -41.96 10.36 25.23
CA GLY A 13 -40.91 11.33 24.82
C GLY A 13 -39.50 10.97 25.28
N VAL A 14 -39.36 10.31 26.44
CA VAL A 14 -38.04 9.97 27.02
C VAL A 14 -37.42 8.73 26.36
N LEU A 15 -38.24 7.85 25.77
CA LEU A 15 -37.76 6.63 25.09
C LEU A 15 -37.11 6.88 23.72
N TRP A 16 -37.28 8.07 23.12
CA TRP A 16 -36.66 8.42 21.84
C TRP A 16 -35.28 9.07 21.96
N LEU A 17 -34.85 9.49 23.15
CA LEU A 17 -33.51 10.06 23.36
C LEU A 17 -32.43 8.99 23.60
N GLY A 18 -32.81 7.71 23.74
CA GLY A 18 -31.88 6.61 24.01
C GLY A 18 -31.26 5.93 22.78
N MET A 19 -31.78 6.18 21.57
CA MET A 19 -31.29 5.52 20.34
C MET A 19 -30.22 6.33 19.57
N GLY A 20 -29.69 7.40 20.18
CA GLY A 20 -28.69 8.28 19.54
C GLY A 20 -27.22 7.98 19.87
N ALA A 21 -26.92 6.99 20.71
CA ALA A 21 -25.58 6.79 21.23
C ALA A 21 -25.14 5.32 21.20
N SER A 22 -25.01 4.72 20.02
CA SER A 22 -24.19 3.49 19.92
C SER A 22 -23.73 3.18 18.49
N CYS A 23 -23.27 4.18 17.75
CA CYS A 23 -22.29 3.94 16.69
C CYS A 23 -20.90 4.13 17.29
N GLN A 24 -20.47 3.22 18.17
CA GLN A 24 -19.05 3.01 18.36
C GLN A 24 -18.55 2.43 17.04
N LYS A 25 -17.98 3.30 16.21
CA LYS A 25 -17.21 2.88 15.05
C LYS A 25 -16.14 1.94 15.60
N ASP A 26 -16.27 0.65 15.33
CA ASP A 26 -15.29 -0.35 15.77
C ASP A 26 -13.89 0.21 15.51
N PRO A 27 -12.97 0.15 16.48
CA PRO A 27 -11.59 0.55 16.21
C PRO A 27 -11.14 -0.21 14.97
N PRO A 28 -10.53 0.46 13.98
CA PRO A 28 -10.15 -0.18 12.73
C PRO A 28 -9.37 -1.44 13.09
N LYS A 29 -9.84 -2.61 12.62
CA LYS A 29 -9.18 -3.89 12.87
C LYS A 29 -7.69 -3.72 12.58
N PRO A 30 -6.79 -4.23 13.43
CA PRO A 30 -5.36 -4.15 13.17
C PRO A 30 -5.11 -4.70 11.78
N ILE A 31 -4.63 -3.83 10.88
CA ILE A 31 -4.34 -4.19 9.50
C ILE A 31 -3.20 -5.20 9.57
N SER A 32 -3.52 -6.47 9.35
CA SER A 32 -2.52 -7.53 9.30
C SER A 32 -1.62 -7.29 8.08
N CYS A 33 -0.52 -6.60 8.29
CA CYS A 33 0.47 -6.19 7.29
C CYS A 33 1.26 -7.29 6.59
N ASN A 34 0.90 -8.56 6.82
CA ASN A 34 1.68 -9.70 6.33
C ASN A 34 1.66 -9.86 4.80
N ASP A 35 0.79 -9.14 4.10
CA ASP A 35 0.56 -9.28 2.67
C ASP A 35 1.20 -8.17 1.82
N GLY A 36 1.98 -7.29 2.46
CA GLY A 36 2.66 -6.15 1.82
C GLY A 36 1.87 -4.83 1.89
N SER A 37 0.69 -4.80 2.50
CA SER A 37 -0.13 -3.59 2.64
C SER A 37 0.50 -2.49 3.51
N CYS A 38 1.64 -2.75 4.18
CA CYS A 38 2.44 -1.72 4.81
C CYS A 38 3.94 -1.92 4.56
N CYS A 39 4.53 -1.06 3.73
CA CYS A 39 5.91 -1.20 3.32
C CYS A 39 6.93 -0.47 4.18
N ASN A 40 6.57 0.66 4.81
CA ASN A 40 7.49 1.46 5.63
C ASN A 40 7.00 1.71 7.07
N SER A 41 5.70 1.64 7.35
CA SER A 41 5.12 1.63 8.70
C SER A 41 3.60 1.41 8.63
N ASP A 42 2.99 1.03 9.75
CA ASP A 42 1.54 0.82 9.91
C ASP A 42 0.69 2.08 9.69
N SER A 43 1.32 3.25 9.52
CA SER A 43 0.65 4.55 9.39
C SER A 43 0.42 5.00 7.95
N TYR A 44 1.09 4.39 6.96
CA TYR A 44 0.94 4.77 5.55
C TYR A 44 -0.03 3.81 4.87
N GLN A 45 -1.09 4.38 4.27
CA GLN A 45 -2.01 3.61 3.44
C GLN A 45 -1.36 3.37 2.07
N TYR A 46 -1.12 2.10 1.79
CA TYR A 46 -0.63 1.64 0.50
C TYR A 46 -1.81 1.09 -0.30
N ASP A 47 -2.10 1.73 -1.42
CA ASP A 47 -3.17 1.31 -2.30
C ASP A 47 -2.66 0.25 -3.28
N TYR A 48 -3.26 -0.94 -3.28
CA TYR A 48 -2.90 -1.98 -4.21
C TYR A 48 -3.17 -1.54 -5.66
N ILE A 49 -2.18 -1.71 -6.53
CA ILE A 49 -2.27 -1.39 -7.96
C ILE A 49 -2.53 -2.68 -8.74
N GLU A 50 -1.54 -3.57 -8.77
CA GLU A 50 -1.62 -4.82 -9.52
C GLU A 50 -0.58 -5.85 -9.04
N TYR A 51 -0.70 -7.06 -9.57
CA TYR A 51 0.30 -8.11 -9.41
C TYR A 51 1.12 -8.23 -10.68
N ILE A 52 2.44 -8.08 -10.58
CA ILE A 52 3.34 -8.28 -11.72
C ILE A 52 3.94 -9.68 -11.68
N ARG A 53 4.09 -10.30 -12.84
CA ARG A 53 4.68 -11.64 -13.02
C ARG A 53 5.93 -11.58 -13.87
N ASP A 54 7.01 -12.15 -13.33
CA ASP A 54 8.30 -12.36 -13.97
C ASP A 54 8.80 -11.15 -14.78
N MET A 55 8.57 -9.95 -14.22
CA MET A 55 8.89 -8.68 -14.85
C MET A 55 10.40 -8.48 -14.82
N PRO A 56 11.07 -8.25 -15.96
CA PRO A 56 12.50 -7.99 -15.95
C PRO A 56 12.82 -6.68 -15.21
N VAL A 57 13.77 -6.74 -14.28
CA VAL A 57 14.20 -5.64 -13.41
C VAL A 57 15.72 -5.62 -13.22
N ASN A 58 16.20 -4.44 -12.83
CA ASN A 58 17.51 -4.25 -12.23
C ASN A 58 17.35 -3.72 -10.81
N ILE A 59 18.23 -4.16 -9.92
CA ILE A 59 18.34 -3.62 -8.56
C ILE A 59 19.31 -2.44 -8.64
N ASN A 60 18.83 -1.24 -8.34
CA ASN A 60 19.63 -0.03 -8.40
C ASN A 60 20.67 0.02 -7.26
N TYR A 61 21.66 0.89 -7.42
CA TYR A 61 22.64 1.19 -6.38
C TYR A 61 21.95 1.53 -5.04
N GLY A 62 22.35 0.85 -3.98
CA GLY A 62 21.75 0.96 -2.64
C GLY A 62 20.76 -0.15 -2.32
N GLY A 63 20.32 -0.95 -3.29
CA GLY A 63 19.58 -2.19 -3.04
C GLY A 63 18.11 -2.02 -2.65
N GLU A 64 17.60 -0.79 -2.59
CA GLU A 64 16.25 -0.47 -2.11
C GLU A 64 15.27 -0.11 -3.23
N VAL A 65 15.73 -0.09 -4.48
CA VAL A 65 14.95 0.38 -5.62
C VAL A 65 15.09 -0.57 -6.80
N LEU A 66 13.98 -0.94 -7.42
CA LEU A 66 13.93 -1.67 -8.69
C LEU A 66 13.66 -0.72 -9.85
N THR A 67 14.36 -0.94 -10.96
CA THR A 67 14.03 -0.37 -12.27
C THR A 67 13.48 -1.46 -13.17
N PHE A 68 12.24 -1.30 -13.63
CA PHE A 68 11.54 -2.22 -14.53
C PHE A 68 11.93 -2.03 -16.00
N SER A 69 11.73 -3.10 -16.78
CA SER A 69 11.87 -3.08 -18.24
C SER A 69 10.80 -2.33 -18.99
N LYS A 70 9.65 -2.12 -18.33
CA LYS A 70 8.52 -1.37 -18.85
C LYS A 70 7.97 -0.52 -17.72
N ASP A 71 7.35 0.60 -18.06
CA ASP A 71 6.67 1.40 -17.06
C ASP A 71 5.51 0.60 -16.45
N VAL A 72 5.40 0.67 -15.14
CA VAL A 72 4.28 0.11 -14.41
C VAL A 72 3.25 1.22 -14.11
N PRO A 73 1.95 0.88 -14.05
CA PRO A 73 0.89 1.85 -13.80
C PRO A 73 0.97 2.43 -12.39
N THR A 74 0.51 3.67 -12.26
CA THR A 74 0.21 4.33 -10.98
C THR A 74 -1.26 4.69 -10.93
N ILE A 75 -1.78 5.05 -9.74
CA ILE A 75 -3.20 5.40 -9.54
C ILE A 75 -3.66 6.60 -10.38
N TRP A 76 -2.74 7.50 -10.76
CA TRP A 76 -3.06 8.73 -11.48
C TRP A 76 -2.87 8.61 -13.00
N GLN A 77 -2.88 7.39 -13.54
CA GLN A 77 -2.55 7.10 -14.95
C GLN A 77 -1.12 7.52 -15.36
N ALA A 78 -0.32 8.03 -14.43
CA ALA A 78 1.11 8.21 -14.63
C ALA A 78 1.80 6.84 -14.68
N LYS A 79 2.95 6.82 -15.35
CA LYS A 79 3.75 5.63 -15.59
C LYS A 79 5.11 5.86 -14.96
N SER A 80 5.62 4.87 -14.24
CA SER A 80 6.96 4.96 -13.68
C SER A 80 7.70 3.65 -13.93
N PRO A 81 8.97 3.71 -14.38
CA PRO A 81 9.82 2.54 -14.50
C PRO A 81 10.46 2.14 -13.17
N VAL A 82 10.15 2.82 -12.06
CA VAL A 82 10.84 2.65 -10.78
C VAL A 82 9.88 2.41 -9.62
N ALA A 83 10.18 1.42 -8.77
CA ALA A 83 9.51 1.21 -7.49
C ALA A 83 10.51 0.97 -6.37
N GLN A 84 10.19 1.46 -5.17
CA GLN A 84 10.92 1.13 -3.95
C GLN A 84 10.59 -0.28 -3.47
N ILE A 85 11.58 -1.00 -2.98
CA ILE A 85 11.39 -2.34 -2.44
C ILE A 85 10.76 -2.21 -1.06
N CYS A 86 9.66 -2.91 -0.85
CA CYS A 86 8.98 -2.99 0.42
C CYS A 86 9.94 -3.56 1.49
N LYS A 87 10.07 -2.90 2.64
CA LYS A 87 11.00 -3.32 3.72
C LYS A 87 10.78 -4.78 4.14
N LEU A 88 9.52 -5.23 4.15
CA LEU A 88 9.13 -6.62 4.45
C LEU A 88 9.71 -7.65 3.48
N SER A 89 10.09 -7.24 2.27
CA SER A 89 10.67 -8.10 1.23
C SER A 89 12.13 -7.79 0.90
N LEU A 90 12.75 -6.83 1.61
CA LEU A 90 14.13 -6.39 1.35
C LEU A 90 15.17 -7.51 1.56
N SER A 91 14.92 -8.40 2.53
CA SER A 91 15.79 -9.56 2.79
C SER A 91 15.89 -10.52 1.60
N LYS A 92 14.93 -10.49 0.66
CA LYS A 92 14.97 -11.32 -0.56
C LYS A 92 15.96 -10.81 -1.60
N VAL A 93 16.40 -9.55 -1.49
CA VAL A 93 17.30 -8.91 -2.48
C VAL A 93 18.67 -8.55 -1.92
N GLN A 94 18.86 -8.62 -0.61
CA GLN A 94 20.10 -8.15 0.06
C GLN A 94 21.39 -8.82 -0.43
N ASN A 95 21.31 -10.07 -0.90
CA ASN A 95 22.46 -10.85 -1.38
C ASN A 95 22.58 -10.85 -2.91
N LEU A 96 21.71 -10.12 -3.61
CA LEU A 96 21.73 -10.03 -5.06
C LEU A 96 22.68 -8.93 -5.53
N ARG A 97 23.24 -9.10 -6.72
CA ARG A 97 24.12 -8.11 -7.33
C ARG A 97 23.32 -6.85 -7.65
N GLN A 98 23.88 -5.72 -7.28
CA GLN A 98 23.31 -4.40 -7.57
C GLN A 98 23.99 -3.80 -8.80
N LEU A 99 23.32 -2.83 -9.44
CA LEU A 99 23.97 -1.99 -10.43
C LEU A 99 24.97 -1.06 -9.75
N ASP A 100 26.11 -0.85 -10.43
CA ASP A 100 27.09 0.13 -10.02
C ASP A 100 26.50 1.55 -10.08
N LYS A 101 26.99 2.43 -9.21
CA LYS A 101 26.53 3.82 -9.16
C LYS A 101 26.73 4.49 -10.53
N GLY A 102 25.65 5.00 -11.11
CA GLY A 102 25.68 5.70 -12.40
C GLY A 102 25.50 4.81 -13.63
N VAL A 103 25.35 3.49 -13.46
CA VAL A 103 25.08 2.56 -14.57
C VAL A 103 23.56 2.38 -14.72
N TYR A 104 22.98 2.95 -15.76
CA TYR A 104 21.59 2.72 -16.17
C TYR A 104 21.58 2.03 -17.54
N THR A 105 21.89 0.73 -17.58
CA THR A 105 21.83 -0.03 -18.84
C THR A 105 20.45 -0.65 -19.01
N ARG A 106 19.65 -0.14 -19.96
CA ARG A 106 18.38 -0.77 -20.37
C ARG A 106 18.56 -2.15 -21.04
N ASN A 107 19.78 -2.46 -21.48
CA ASN A 107 20.01 -3.61 -22.37
C ASN A 107 20.31 -4.93 -21.63
N SER A 108 20.38 -4.93 -20.30
CA SER A 108 20.56 -6.14 -19.50
C SER A 108 19.81 -6.01 -18.17
N TYR A 109 18.55 -6.45 -18.16
CA TYR A 109 17.82 -6.67 -16.91
C TYR A 109 18.31 -7.97 -16.28
N GLN A 110 18.98 -7.87 -15.14
CA GLN A 110 19.67 -8.97 -14.45
C GLN A 110 18.70 -9.94 -13.77
N TYR A 111 17.50 -9.47 -13.43
CA TYR A 111 16.54 -10.23 -12.64
C TYR A 111 15.16 -10.23 -13.27
N LYS A 112 14.33 -11.19 -12.86
CA LYS A 112 12.88 -11.21 -13.04
C LYS A 112 12.22 -11.20 -11.67
N VAL A 113 11.20 -10.36 -11.50
CA VAL A 113 10.49 -10.22 -10.22
C VAL A 113 9.00 -10.51 -10.39
N SER A 114 8.43 -11.20 -9.41
CA SER A 114 6.98 -11.33 -9.23
C SER A 114 6.58 -10.77 -7.87
N GLY A 115 5.49 -10.02 -7.82
CA GLY A 115 5.07 -9.36 -6.59
C GLY A 115 3.91 -8.40 -6.76
N LYS A 116 3.53 -7.78 -5.64
CA LYS A 116 2.42 -6.81 -5.57
C LYS A 116 2.97 -5.38 -5.63
N LEU A 117 2.42 -4.59 -6.54
CA LEU A 117 2.67 -3.16 -6.61
C LEU A 117 1.65 -2.40 -5.77
N PHE A 118 2.16 -1.41 -5.06
CA PHE A 118 1.38 -0.52 -4.24
C PHE A 118 1.73 0.94 -4.53
N ASN A 119 0.73 1.81 -4.49
CA ASN A 119 0.92 3.25 -4.51
C ASN A 119 1.10 3.77 -3.10
N ASN A 120 2.10 4.62 -2.88
CA ASN A 120 2.25 5.36 -1.63
C ASN A 120 1.55 6.72 -1.76
N ALA A 121 0.24 6.73 -1.53
CA ALA A 121 -0.60 7.91 -1.69
C ALA A 121 -0.17 9.07 -0.77
N SER A 122 0.22 8.75 0.47
CA SER A 122 0.67 9.74 1.45
C SER A 122 1.96 10.43 1.02
N TRP A 123 2.97 9.68 0.55
CA TRP A 123 4.22 10.26 0.09
C TRP A 123 4.04 11.09 -1.18
N GLN A 124 3.16 10.63 -2.08
CA GLN A 124 2.83 11.37 -3.28
C GLN A 124 2.13 12.70 -2.99
N THR A 125 1.29 12.76 -1.95
CA THR A 125 0.63 14.02 -1.54
C THR A 125 1.63 15.05 -1.02
N ILE A 126 2.71 14.60 -0.36
CA ILE A 126 3.74 15.47 0.21
C ILE A 126 4.75 15.91 -0.86
N THR A 127 5.18 14.99 -1.72
CA THR A 127 6.29 15.23 -2.67
C THR A 127 5.83 15.56 -4.08
N PHE A 128 4.55 15.39 -4.39
CA PHE A 128 3.98 15.46 -5.76
C PHE A 128 4.61 14.48 -6.76
N ILE A 129 5.47 13.56 -6.28
CA ILE A 129 6.14 12.57 -7.11
C ILE A 129 5.42 11.23 -6.93
N PRO A 130 4.98 10.57 -8.02
CA PRO A 130 4.43 9.22 -7.94
C PRO A 130 5.45 8.30 -7.26
N SER A 131 5.06 7.75 -6.12
CA SER A 131 5.92 6.85 -5.35
C SER A 131 5.23 5.49 -5.27
N MET A 132 5.90 4.49 -5.84
CA MET A 132 5.42 3.12 -5.82
C MET A 132 6.32 2.28 -4.93
N SER A 133 5.71 1.30 -4.29
CA SER A 133 6.41 0.27 -3.55
C SER A 133 6.04 -1.11 -4.11
N ILE A 134 7.00 -2.03 -4.12
CA ILE A 134 6.78 -3.42 -4.52
C ILE A 134 7.06 -4.36 -3.35
N TYR A 135 6.08 -5.17 -2.98
CA TYR A 135 6.29 -6.35 -2.15
C TYR A 135 6.70 -7.51 -3.07
N ILE A 136 7.94 -7.95 -2.91
CA ILE A 136 8.51 -9.01 -3.74
C ILE A 136 8.08 -10.37 -3.18
N ASP A 137 7.35 -11.16 -3.95
CA ASP A 137 7.08 -12.56 -3.63
C ASP A 137 8.26 -13.43 -4.03
N LYS A 138 8.77 -13.20 -5.24
CA LYS A 138 9.77 -14.02 -5.92
C LYS A 138 10.70 -13.14 -6.74
N ILE A 139 11.99 -13.41 -6.70
CA ILE A 139 13.00 -12.80 -7.56
C ILE A 139 13.99 -13.86 -8.02
N GLU A 140 14.35 -13.83 -9.30
CA GLU A 140 15.25 -14.80 -9.93
C GLU A 140 16.21 -14.11 -10.88
N GLU A 141 17.40 -14.67 -11.08
CA GLU A 141 18.32 -14.23 -12.13
C GLU A 141 17.75 -14.50 -13.51
N ASN A 142 17.91 -13.53 -14.41
CA ASN A 142 17.52 -13.63 -15.79
C ASN A 142 18.63 -14.36 -16.56
N ARG A 143 18.51 -15.70 -16.63
CA ARG A 143 19.38 -16.56 -17.45
C ARG A 143 19.03 -16.52 -18.93
#